data_AF-A0A9W2XJH4-F1
#
_entry.id   AF-A0A9W2XJH4-F1
#
_cell.length_a   1.000
_cell.length_b   1.000
_cell.length_c   1.000
_cell.angle_alpha   90.00
_cell.angle_beta   90.00
_cell.angle_gamma   90.00
#
_symmetry.space_group_name_H-M   'P 1'
#
loop_
_entity.id
_entity.type
_entity.pdbx_description
1 polymer ?
#
loop_
_entity_poly.entity_id
_entity_poly.type
_entity_poly.pdbx_seq_one_letter_code
_entity_poly.pdbx_strand_id
1 'polypeptide(L)'
;MLQWDLSPFSVTPAASVLARCVSRGALSQEEIESVSSRPTPAFSPHLHEAEQRFRTQRQLDQLQLEMQLLQMEKQDNDITHTFYLTQRFQMVQIFCSHLQDVLKDHTRLRQRLMRPLGRTNLPVQAQLHRSVVNSVKVLLDFIETLEEKLKLVHSWTKTRDLLVQLLLQSLSSPPVSGHLYGSATGSGGGAADFVQSGFPVEGGRQQPAE
;
A
#
# COMPACT_ATOMS: atom_id res chain seq x y z
N MET A 1 -47.05 45.95 1.86
CA MET A 1 -47.45 46.52 3.17
C MET A 1 -47.51 48.02 3.01
N LEU A 2 -48.70 48.62 3.05
CA LEU A 2 -48.84 50.08 3.02
C LEU A 2 -48.54 50.61 4.42
N GLN A 3 -47.42 51.32 4.54
CA GLN A 3 -47.05 52.10 5.71
C GLN A 3 -48.09 53.21 5.86
N TRP A 4 -48.97 53.08 6.85
CA TRP A 4 -49.88 54.15 7.23
C TRP A 4 -49.06 55.20 7.97
N ASP A 5 -48.56 56.21 7.24
CA ASP A 5 -47.99 57.41 7.85
C ASP A 5 -49.11 58.20 8.54
N LEU A 6 -49.38 57.85 9.79
CA LEU A 6 -50.21 58.63 10.70
C LEU A 6 -49.43 59.88 11.10
N SER A 7 -49.55 60.95 10.32
CA SER A 7 -49.03 62.26 10.73
C SER A 7 -49.84 62.76 11.94
N PRO A 8 -49.20 63.21 13.03
CA PRO A 8 -49.91 63.65 14.24
C PRO A 8 -50.69 64.97 14.05
N PHE A 9 -50.57 65.60 12.88
CA PHE A 9 -51.18 66.89 12.56
C PHE A 9 -52.34 66.81 11.55
N SER A 10 -52.59 65.63 10.95
CA SER A 10 -53.71 65.45 10.04
C SER A 10 -54.92 64.88 10.79
N VAL A 11 -56.00 65.65 10.87
CA VAL A 11 -57.29 65.13 11.34
C VAL A 11 -57.73 64.01 10.39
N THR A 12 -57.86 62.79 10.92
CA THR A 12 -58.33 61.64 10.15
C THR A 12 -59.69 61.98 9.51
N PRO A 13 -59.98 61.58 8.25
CA PRO A 13 -61.27 61.84 7.62
C PRO A 13 -62.47 61.44 8.50
N ALA A 14 -62.35 60.32 9.22
CA ALA A 14 -63.34 59.89 10.21
C ALA A 14 -63.53 60.92 11.36
N ALA A 15 -62.44 61.45 11.91
CA ALA A 15 -62.50 62.48 12.96
C ALA A 15 -63.15 63.78 12.44
N SER A 16 -62.91 64.15 11.18
CA SER A 16 -63.56 65.33 10.57
C SER A 16 -65.07 65.16 10.40
N VAL A 17 -65.53 63.96 10.06
CA VAL A 17 -66.96 63.63 9.95
C VAL A 17 -67.60 63.65 11.33
N LEU A 18 -66.97 63.04 12.33
CA LEU A 18 -67.45 63.04 13.72
C LEU A 18 -67.56 64.47 14.27
N ALA A 19 -66.54 65.31 14.08
CA ALA A 19 -66.56 66.72 14.50
C ALA A 19 -67.70 67.52 13.85
N ARG A 20 -67.99 67.26 12.56
CA ARG A 20 -69.12 67.89 11.86
C ARG A 20 -70.48 67.41 12.36
N CYS A 21 -70.60 66.14 12.76
CA CYS A 21 -71.82 65.61 13.37
C CYS A 21 -72.08 66.22 14.76
N VAL A 22 -71.02 66.41 15.56
CA VAL A 22 -71.11 67.12 16.86
C VAL A 22 -71.51 68.57 16.67
N SER A 23 -70.85 69.28 15.73
CA SER A 23 -71.15 70.69 15.45
C SER A 23 -72.57 70.92 14.94
N ARG A 24 -73.18 69.91 14.31
CA ARG A 24 -74.56 69.96 13.80
C ARG A 24 -75.60 69.47 14.82
N GLY A 25 -75.17 69.07 16.02
CA GLY A 25 -76.05 68.53 17.06
C GLY A 25 -76.66 67.16 16.72
N ALA A 26 -76.12 66.45 15.73
CA ALA A 26 -76.59 65.12 15.34
C ALA A 26 -76.01 64.01 16.25
N LEU A 27 -74.90 64.31 16.93
CA LEU A 27 -74.25 63.48 17.94
C LEU A 27 -73.77 64.40 19.06
N SER A 28 -73.82 63.97 20.31
CA SER A 28 -73.20 64.69 21.42
C SER A 28 -71.78 64.20 21.69
N GLN A 29 -70.95 65.05 22.29
CA GLN A 29 -69.60 64.68 22.70
C GLN A 29 -69.62 63.52 23.72
N GLU A 30 -70.62 63.51 24.61
CA GLU A 30 -70.85 62.48 25.63
C GLU A 30 -71.22 61.13 25.01
N GLU A 31 -71.96 61.12 23.90
CA GLU A 31 -72.29 59.91 23.14
C GLU A 31 -71.03 59.28 22.50
N ILE A 32 -70.12 60.10 21.97
CA ILE A 32 -68.85 59.62 21.41
C ILE A 32 -67.95 59.06 22.52
N GLU A 33 -67.84 59.78 23.64
CA GLU A 33 -67.04 59.37 24.79
C GLU A 33 -67.61 58.11 25.46
N SER A 34 -68.93 57.97 25.55
CA SER A 34 -69.57 56.77 26.11
C SER A 34 -69.33 55.52 25.26
N VAL A 35 -69.38 55.63 23.92
CA VAL A 35 -69.03 54.53 23.02
C VAL A 35 -67.54 54.19 23.09
N SER A 36 -66.66 55.20 23.19
CA SER A 36 -65.22 55.00 23.34
C SER A 36 -64.82 54.39 24.69
N SER A 37 -65.59 54.69 25.75
CA SER A 37 -65.37 54.16 27.10
C SER A 37 -65.89 52.74 27.29
N ARG A 38 -66.74 52.25 26.37
CA ARG A 38 -67.29 50.91 26.45
C ARG A 38 -66.19 49.90 26.05
N PRO A 39 -65.86 48.92 26.91
CA PRO A 39 -64.84 47.92 26.62
C PRO A 39 -65.35 46.84 25.65
N THR A 40 -66.15 47.22 24.66
CA THR A 40 -66.54 46.31 23.58
C THR A 40 -65.37 46.18 22.62
N PRO A 41 -64.86 44.95 22.36
CA PRO A 41 -63.78 44.77 21.41
C PRO A 41 -64.20 45.33 20.04
N ALA A 42 -63.37 46.21 19.49
CA ALA A 42 -63.62 46.88 18.21
C ALA A 42 -63.71 45.88 17.02
N PHE A 43 -63.24 44.65 17.23
CA PHE A 43 -63.22 43.58 16.24
C PHE A 43 -63.92 42.32 16.75
N SER A 44 -64.40 41.51 15.81
CA SER A 44 -65.02 40.21 16.11
C SER A 44 -64.06 39.28 16.87
N PRO A 45 -64.57 38.47 17.84
CA PRO A 45 -63.76 37.49 18.56
C PRO A 45 -63.05 36.48 17.64
N HIS A 46 -63.63 36.17 16.48
CA HIS A 46 -63.01 35.31 15.47
C HIS A 46 -61.72 35.90 14.88
N LEU A 47 -61.66 37.23 14.70
CA LEU A 47 -60.43 37.89 14.23
C LEU A 47 -59.34 37.80 15.30
N HIS A 48 -59.69 38.03 16.57
CA HIS A 48 -58.75 37.90 17.67
C HIS A 48 -58.18 36.48 17.76
N GLU A 49 -59.04 35.47 17.67
CA GLU A 49 -58.60 34.07 17.66
C GLU A 49 -57.69 33.75 16.46
N ALA A 50 -58.05 34.20 15.26
CA ALA A 50 -57.22 34.02 14.06
C ALA A 50 -55.86 34.71 14.20
N GLU A 51 -55.82 35.91 14.79
CA GLU A 51 -54.57 36.62 15.07
C GLU A 51 -53.70 35.84 16.06
N GLN A 52 -54.28 35.28 17.12
CA GLN A 52 -53.54 34.45 18.07
C GLN A 52 -52.96 33.20 17.40
N ARG A 53 -53.76 32.50 16.59
CA ARG A 53 -53.29 31.33 15.82
C ARG A 53 -52.16 31.69 14.88
N PHE A 54 -52.23 32.84 14.21
CA PHE A 54 -51.16 33.32 13.34
C PHE A 54 -49.88 33.62 14.14
N ARG A 55 -50.01 34.26 15.31
CA ARG A 55 -48.88 34.51 16.21
C ARG A 55 -48.21 33.21 16.67
N THR A 56 -48.99 32.22 17.10
CA THR A 56 -48.46 30.92 17.54
C THR A 56 -47.85 30.15 16.38
N GLN A 57 -48.46 30.17 15.19
CA GLN A 57 -47.89 29.52 14.01
C GLN A 57 -46.55 30.12 13.65
N ARG A 58 -46.44 31.46 13.66
CA ARG A 58 -45.16 32.15 13.41
C ARG A 58 -44.07 31.74 14.42
N GLN A 59 -44.43 31.59 15.70
CA GLN A 59 -43.51 31.11 16.73
C GLN A 59 -43.07 29.67 16.49
N LEU A 60 -43.99 28.79 16.08
CA LEU A 60 -43.65 27.41 15.71
C LEU A 60 -42.70 27.36 14.53
N ASP A 61 -42.97 28.13 13.48
CA ASP A 61 -42.12 28.19 12.29
C ASP A 61 -40.70 28.68 12.65
N GLN A 62 -40.61 29.70 13.52
CA GLN A 62 -39.32 30.20 14.01
C GLN A 62 -38.56 29.12 14.81
N LEU A 63 -39.21 28.48 15.77
CA LEU A 63 -38.58 27.42 16.58
C LEU A 63 -38.16 26.22 15.73
N GLN A 64 -38.94 25.90 14.69
CA GLN A 64 -38.59 24.84 13.75
C GLN A 64 -37.31 25.18 12.97
N LEU A 65 -37.16 26.42 12.51
CA LEU A 65 -35.95 26.87 11.84
C LEU A 65 -34.73 26.84 12.78
N GLU A 66 -34.89 27.30 14.02
CA GLU A 66 -33.82 27.26 15.03
C GLU A 66 -33.39 25.80 15.33
N MET A 67 -34.35 24.89 15.45
CA MET A 67 -34.07 23.46 15.61
C MET A 67 -33.30 22.88 14.42
N GLN A 68 -33.72 23.19 13.18
CA GLN A 68 -33.05 22.73 11.98
C GLN A 68 -31.60 23.24 11.91
N LEU A 69 -31.38 24.51 12.27
CA LEU A 69 -30.03 25.09 12.32
C LEU A 69 -29.14 24.34 13.32
N LEU A 70 -29.64 24.10 14.55
CA LEU A 70 -28.91 23.36 15.57
C LEU A 70 -28.64 21.91 15.14
N GLN A 71 -29.58 21.28 14.44
CA GLN A 71 -29.42 19.93 13.92
C GLN A 71 -28.34 19.86 12.84
N MET A 72 -28.32 20.85 11.93
CA MET A 72 -27.27 20.96 10.91
C MET A 72 -25.90 21.21 11.56
N GLU A 73 -25.80 22.13 12.52
CA GLU A 73 -24.55 22.38 13.26
C GLU A 73 -24.05 21.11 13.95
N LYS A 74 -24.94 20.34 14.58
CA LYS A 74 -24.58 19.06 15.20
C LYS A 74 -24.06 18.04 14.18
N GLN A 75 -24.67 17.95 13.00
CA GLN A 75 -24.21 17.05 11.93
C GLN A 75 -22.85 17.48 11.37
N ASP A 76 -22.63 18.78 11.23
CA ASP A 76 -21.38 19.33 10.74
C ASP A 76 -20.27 19.37 11.81
N ASN A 77 -20.60 19.16 13.09
CA ASN A 77 -19.66 19.21 14.21
C ASN A 77 -18.49 18.22 14.04
N ASP A 78 -18.72 17.03 13.46
CA ASP A 78 -17.64 16.07 13.20
C ASP A 78 -16.64 16.56 12.13
N ILE A 79 -17.06 17.49 11.28
CA ILE A 79 -16.27 18.06 10.17
C ILE A 79 -15.64 19.39 10.59
N THR A 80 -16.31 20.19 11.42
CA THR A 80 -15.85 21.52 11.82
C THR A 80 -15.05 21.51 13.11
N HIS A 81 -15.27 20.53 14.00
CA HIS A 81 -14.64 20.53 15.30
C HIS A 81 -13.17 20.11 15.22
N THR A 82 -12.30 21.03 15.61
CA THR A 82 -10.84 20.91 15.52
C THR A 82 -10.31 19.65 16.19
N PHE A 83 -10.94 19.16 17.25
CA PHE A 83 -10.54 17.92 17.93
C PHE A 83 -10.60 16.68 17.01
N TYR A 84 -11.75 16.43 16.36
CA TYR A 84 -11.93 15.26 15.48
C TYR A 84 -11.08 15.37 14.22
N LEU A 85 -10.96 16.59 13.66
CA LEU A 85 -10.05 16.87 12.56
C LEU A 85 -8.59 16.62 12.93
N THR A 86 -8.15 17.09 14.10
CA THR A 86 -6.77 16.90 14.58
C THR A 86 -6.46 15.42 14.77
N GLN A 87 -7.38 14.67 15.37
CA GLN A 87 -7.22 13.22 15.54
C GLN A 87 -7.11 12.50 14.19
N ARG A 88 -7.98 12.83 13.22
CA ARG A 88 -7.91 12.26 11.87
C ARG A 88 -6.62 12.65 11.15
N PHE A 89 -6.21 13.91 11.26
CA PHE A 89 -4.96 14.40 10.69
C PHE A 89 -3.75 13.66 11.26
N GLN A 90 -3.69 13.48 12.58
CA GLN A 90 -2.63 12.70 13.24
C GLN A 90 -2.58 11.26 12.73
N MET A 91 -3.73 10.61 12.56
CA MET A 91 -3.79 9.24 12.03
C MET A 91 -3.23 9.15 10.61
N VAL A 92 -3.61 10.08 9.72
CA VAL A 92 -3.09 10.15 8.35
C VAL A 92 -1.59 10.46 8.37
N GLN A 93 -1.14 11.37 9.23
CA GLN A 93 0.26 11.72 9.37
C GLN A 93 1.12 10.52 9.80
N ILE A 94 0.65 9.74 10.78
CA ILE A 94 1.32 8.50 11.23
C ILE A 94 1.38 7.47 10.09
N PHE A 95 0.28 7.33 9.34
CA PHE A 95 0.26 6.43 8.19
C PHE A 95 1.26 6.87 7.10
N CYS A 96 1.29 8.17 6.79
CA CYS A 96 2.24 8.74 5.83
C CYS A 96 3.70 8.56 6.29
N SER A 97 4.01 8.75 7.57
CA SER A 97 5.37 8.53 8.08
C SER A 97 5.77 7.06 7.97
N HIS A 98 4.88 6.14 8.33
CA HIS A 98 5.15 4.71 8.20
C HIS A 98 5.40 4.31 6.73
N LEU A 99 4.58 4.81 5.80
CA LEU A 99 4.77 4.56 4.37
C LEU A 99 6.11 5.13 3.88
N GLN A 100 6.51 6.31 4.35
CA GLN A 100 7.80 6.88 4.02
C GLN A 100 8.97 6.02 4.53
N ASP A 101 8.87 5.46 5.72
CA ASP A 101 9.91 4.59 6.28
C ASP A 101 9.99 3.26 5.55
N VAL A 102 8.86 2.66 5.19
CA VAL A 102 8.82 1.46 4.32
C VAL A 102 9.50 1.73 2.97
N LEU A 103 9.25 2.89 2.34
CA LEU A 103 9.89 3.26 1.08
C LEU A 103 11.40 3.47 1.23
N LYS A 104 11.84 4.08 2.34
CA LYS A 104 13.27 4.21 2.66
C LYS A 104 13.92 2.85 2.84
N ASP A 105 13.28 1.93 3.54
CA ASP A 105 13.80 0.60 3.79
C ASP A 105 13.84 -0.24 2.52
N HIS A 106 12.83 -0.16 1.67
CA HIS A 106 12.86 -0.77 0.34
C HIS A 106 14.01 -0.21 -0.50
N THR A 107 14.23 1.10 -0.47
CA THR A 107 15.35 1.75 -1.18
C THR A 107 16.70 1.29 -0.63
N ARG A 108 16.86 1.21 0.70
CA ARG A 108 18.07 0.70 1.37
C ARG A 108 18.31 -0.76 1.04
N LEU A 109 17.27 -1.59 1.05
CA LEU A 109 17.35 -2.99 0.69
C LEU A 109 17.78 -3.15 -0.77
N ARG A 110 17.14 -2.42 -1.68
CA ARG A 110 17.55 -2.38 -3.10
C ARG A 110 19.01 -1.98 -3.24
N GLN A 111 19.46 -0.93 -2.55
CA GLN A 111 20.87 -0.53 -2.58
C GLN A 111 21.79 -1.63 -2.04
N ARG A 112 21.40 -2.33 -0.98
CA ARG A 112 22.17 -3.45 -0.42
C ARG A 112 22.24 -4.64 -1.37
N LEU A 113 21.15 -4.94 -2.08
CA LEU A 113 21.10 -6.02 -3.07
C LEU A 113 21.83 -5.64 -4.36
N MET A 114 21.79 -4.37 -4.76
CA MET A 114 22.55 -3.84 -5.90
C MET A 114 24.05 -3.68 -5.59
N ARG A 115 24.45 -3.66 -4.32
CA ARG A 115 25.87 -3.71 -3.97
C ARG A 115 26.40 -5.09 -4.36
N PRO A 116 27.37 -5.17 -5.29
CA PRO A 116 27.92 -6.45 -5.70
C PRO A 116 28.48 -7.17 -4.47
N LEU A 117 28.06 -8.42 -4.26
CA LEU A 117 28.67 -9.29 -3.25
C LEU A 117 30.16 -9.43 -3.63
N GLY A 118 31.03 -8.75 -2.87
CA GLY A 118 32.49 -8.83 -2.90
C GLY A 118 33.16 -9.18 -4.25
N ARG A 119 33.72 -8.17 -4.93
CA ARG A 119 34.78 -8.31 -5.95
C ARG A 119 34.54 -9.29 -7.11
N THR A 120 33.30 -9.71 -7.40
CA THR A 120 33.01 -10.54 -8.59
C THR A 120 33.16 -9.77 -9.90
N ASN A 121 33.14 -8.45 -9.84
CA ASN A 121 33.48 -7.58 -10.95
C ASN A 121 34.69 -6.74 -10.53
N LEU A 122 35.90 -7.21 -10.81
CA LEU A 122 36.97 -6.24 -11.03
C LEU A 122 36.62 -5.52 -12.33
N PRO A 123 36.40 -4.20 -12.32
CA PRO A 123 36.27 -3.46 -13.56
C PRO A 123 37.63 -3.52 -14.28
N VAL A 124 37.81 -4.53 -15.12
CA VAL A 124 38.95 -4.61 -16.03
C VAL A 124 38.70 -3.57 -17.10
N GLN A 125 39.57 -2.56 -17.17
CA GLN A 125 39.52 -1.56 -18.23
C GLN A 125 39.47 -2.27 -19.58
N ALA A 126 38.60 -1.83 -20.49
CA ALA A 126 38.34 -2.54 -21.75
C ALA A 126 39.62 -2.89 -22.55
N GLN A 127 40.64 -2.04 -22.45
CA GLN A 127 41.95 -2.23 -23.09
C GLN A 127 42.76 -3.40 -22.51
N LEU A 128 42.57 -3.71 -21.22
CA LEU A 128 43.26 -4.78 -20.51
C LEU A 128 42.54 -6.13 -20.64
N HIS A 129 41.26 -6.14 -21.03
CA HIS A 129 40.46 -7.37 -21.10
C HIS A 129 41.09 -8.43 -22.02
N ARG A 130 41.55 -8.03 -23.21
CA ARG A 130 42.22 -8.96 -24.14
C ARG A 130 43.49 -9.56 -23.54
N SER A 131 44.28 -8.73 -22.85
CA SER A 131 45.52 -9.19 -22.21
C SER A 131 45.22 -10.17 -21.09
N VAL A 132 44.28 -9.85 -20.19
CA VAL A 132 43.91 -10.69 -19.05
C VAL A 132 43.34 -12.03 -19.52
N VAL A 133 42.43 -12.01 -20.50
CA VAL A 133 41.84 -13.24 -21.07
C VAL A 133 42.92 -14.11 -21.70
N ASN A 134 43.85 -13.52 -22.46
CA ASN A 134 44.95 -14.27 -23.06
C ASN A 134 45.88 -14.87 -21.98
N SER A 135 46.20 -14.12 -20.92
CA SER A 135 47.01 -14.62 -19.81
C SER A 135 46.35 -15.77 -19.06
N VAL A 136 45.04 -15.66 -18.78
CA VAL A 136 44.27 -16.73 -18.13
C VAL A 136 44.23 -17.97 -19.02
N LYS A 137 44.06 -17.80 -20.34
CA LYS A 137 44.09 -18.92 -21.29
C LYS A 137 45.44 -19.64 -21.27
N VAL A 138 46.54 -18.91 -21.39
CA VAL A 138 47.90 -19.50 -21.34
C VAL A 138 48.16 -20.20 -20.01
N LEU A 139 47.66 -19.64 -18.90
CA LEU A 139 47.77 -20.28 -17.59
C LEU A 139 47.02 -21.61 -17.53
N LEU A 140 45.81 -21.68 -18.10
CA LEU A 140 45.02 -22.91 -18.16
C LEU A 140 45.69 -23.96 -19.05
N ASP A 141 46.17 -23.58 -20.24
CA ASP A 141 46.90 -24.46 -21.16
C ASP A 141 48.18 -25.02 -20.50
N PHE A 142 48.87 -24.19 -19.70
CA PHE A 142 50.03 -24.61 -18.92
C PHE A 142 49.67 -25.61 -17.82
N ILE A 143 48.59 -25.35 -17.06
CA ILE A 143 48.11 -26.27 -16.02
C ILE A 143 47.74 -27.62 -16.63
N GLU A 144 47.01 -27.63 -17.74
CA GLU A 144 46.64 -28.86 -18.45
C GLU A 144 47.89 -29.65 -18.91
N THR A 145 48.86 -28.96 -19.53
CA THR A 145 50.14 -29.58 -19.94
C THR A 145 50.91 -30.14 -18.74
N LEU A 146 50.92 -29.42 -17.62
CA LEU A 146 51.61 -29.85 -16.41
C LEU A 146 50.95 -31.09 -15.80
N GLU A 147 49.62 -31.14 -15.77
CA GLU A 147 48.87 -32.31 -15.33
C GLU A 147 49.16 -33.54 -16.20
N GLU A 148 49.22 -33.39 -17.52
CA GLU A 148 49.59 -34.47 -18.44
C GLU A 148 51.00 -35.00 -18.18
N LYS A 149 51.99 -34.11 -18.02
CA LYS A 149 53.37 -34.50 -17.71
C LYS A 149 53.45 -35.21 -16.36
N LEU A 150 52.69 -34.76 -15.37
CA LEU A 150 52.63 -35.40 -14.06
C LEU A 150 52.00 -36.79 -14.12
N LYS A 151 50.93 -36.97 -14.92
CA LYS A 151 50.34 -38.29 -15.21
C LYS A 151 51.35 -39.23 -15.88
N LEU A 152 52.14 -38.74 -16.83
CA LEU A 152 53.18 -39.53 -17.50
C LEU A 152 54.28 -39.96 -16.52
N VAL A 153 54.80 -39.05 -15.71
CA VAL A 153 55.80 -39.37 -14.67
C VAL A 153 55.23 -40.38 -13.68
N HIS A 154 53.98 -40.22 -13.24
CA HIS A 154 53.34 -41.15 -12.32
C HIS A 154 53.19 -42.55 -12.94
N SER A 155 52.82 -42.63 -14.23
CA SER A 155 52.74 -43.91 -14.94
C SER A 155 54.10 -44.58 -15.08
N TRP A 156 55.17 -43.85 -15.40
CA TRP A 156 56.53 -44.37 -15.48
C TRP A 156 57.04 -44.89 -14.13
N THR A 157 56.82 -44.12 -13.06
CA THR A 157 57.19 -44.56 -11.71
C THR A 157 56.43 -45.83 -11.32
N LYS A 158 55.13 -45.91 -11.62
CA LYS A 158 54.32 -47.12 -11.39
C LYS A 158 54.79 -48.33 -12.20
N THR A 159 55.14 -48.13 -13.47
CA THR A 159 55.70 -49.20 -14.33
C THR A 159 57.08 -49.64 -13.83
N ARG A 160 57.93 -48.70 -13.41
CA ARG A 160 59.23 -48.99 -12.82
C ARG A 160 59.09 -49.79 -11.53
N ASP A 161 58.16 -49.41 -10.67
CA ASP A 161 57.90 -50.11 -9.41
C ASP A 161 57.34 -51.52 -9.67
N LEU A 162 56.47 -51.71 -10.66
CA LEU A 162 56.00 -53.02 -11.12
C LEU A 162 57.15 -53.90 -11.66
N LEU A 163 58.06 -53.33 -12.44
CA LEU A 163 59.23 -54.05 -12.96
C LEU A 163 60.19 -54.44 -11.84
N VAL A 164 60.41 -53.55 -10.86
CA VAL A 164 61.22 -53.85 -9.66
C VAL A 164 60.55 -54.96 -8.84
N GLN A 165 59.23 -54.93 -8.69
CA GLN A 165 58.47 -55.96 -7.98
C GLN A 165 58.51 -57.33 -8.69
N LEU A 166 58.44 -57.35 -10.03
CA LEU A 166 58.61 -58.55 -10.85
C LEU A 166 60.04 -59.12 -10.76
N LEU A 167 61.05 -58.24 -10.77
CA LEU A 167 62.46 -58.64 -10.60
C LEU A 167 62.70 -59.21 -9.19
N LEU A 168 62.14 -58.59 -8.15
CA LEU A 168 62.17 -59.10 -6.78
C LEU A 168 61.43 -60.44 -6.63
N GLN A 169 60.30 -60.65 -7.31
CA GLN A 169 59.61 -61.94 -7.36
C GLN A 169 60.43 -63.01 -8.11
N SER A 170 61.12 -62.63 -9.19
CA SER A 170 61.99 -63.55 -9.95
C SER A 170 63.24 -63.99 -9.20
N LEU A 171 63.69 -63.21 -8.21
CA LEU A 171 64.82 -63.54 -7.34
C LEU A 171 64.42 -64.35 -6.09
N SER A 172 63.11 -64.53 -5.84
CA SER A 172 62.55 -65.13 -4.61
C SER A 172 61.77 -66.45 -4.85
N SER A 173 62.10 -67.24 -5.87
CA SER A 173 61.51 -68.58 -6.05
C SER A 173 62.52 -69.71 -5.73
N PRO A 174 62.22 -70.65 -4.80
CA PRO A 174 63.03 -71.85 -4.54
C PRO A 174 62.78 -72.96 -5.58
N PRO A 175 63.66 -73.98 -5.71
CA PRO A 175 63.58 -74.94 -6.81
C PRO A 175 62.41 -75.92 -6.62
N VAL A 176 61.66 -76.14 -7.70
CA VAL A 176 60.59 -77.12 -7.80
C VAL A 176 61.17 -78.53 -7.80
N SER A 177 60.68 -79.38 -6.89
CA SER A 177 60.87 -80.82 -6.92
C SER A 177 59.53 -81.53 -6.84
N GLY A 178 59.26 -82.41 -7.81
CA GLY A 178 58.57 -83.69 -7.59
C GLY A 178 57.05 -83.73 -7.43
N HIS A 179 56.39 -84.10 -8.53
CA HIS A 179 55.43 -85.20 -8.64
C HIS A 179 54.07 -85.23 -7.89
N LEU A 180 53.03 -85.41 -8.73
CA LEU A 180 51.95 -86.43 -8.71
C LEU A 180 50.61 -86.18 -8.00
N TYR A 181 49.59 -86.34 -8.86
CA TYR A 181 48.22 -86.85 -8.67
C TYR A 181 47.18 -86.03 -7.89
N GLY A 182 46.00 -85.90 -8.53
CA GLY A 182 44.74 -86.17 -7.85
C GLY A 182 43.61 -85.15 -8.04
N SER A 183 42.87 -85.30 -9.14
CA SER A 183 41.41 -85.43 -9.23
C SER A 183 40.41 -84.40 -8.63
N ALA A 184 39.28 -84.31 -9.37
CA ALA A 184 37.90 -84.11 -8.91
C ALA A 184 37.45 -82.64 -8.68
N THR A 185 36.77 -82.01 -9.66
CA THR A 185 35.30 -81.96 -9.92
C THR A 185 34.52 -80.96 -9.05
N GLY A 186 33.72 -80.13 -9.76
CA GLY A 186 32.56 -79.42 -9.23
C GLY A 186 32.87 -78.03 -8.69
N SER A 187 31.98 -77.05 -8.70
CA SER A 187 30.60 -76.92 -9.18
C SER A 187 30.16 -75.52 -8.78
N GLY A 188 29.36 -74.84 -9.61
CA GLY A 188 28.58 -73.65 -9.25
C GLY A 188 29.40 -72.34 -9.22
N GLY A 189 28.92 -71.21 -9.71
CA GLY A 189 27.56 -70.82 -10.03
C GLY A 189 27.38 -69.35 -9.63
N GLY A 190 26.62 -68.60 -10.42
CA GLY A 190 26.18 -67.22 -10.13
C GLY A 190 27.03 -66.16 -10.84
N ALA A 191 26.59 -65.57 -11.95
CA ALA A 191 25.54 -64.54 -12.05
C ALA A 191 25.94 -63.30 -11.23
N ALA A 192 25.88 -62.06 -11.70
CA ALA A 192 25.03 -61.41 -12.68
C ALA A 192 25.74 -60.05 -12.94
N ASP A 193 25.98 -59.66 -14.18
CA ASP A 193 25.07 -58.91 -15.06
C ASP A 193 25.28 -57.39 -15.03
N PHE A 194 25.11 -56.87 -16.25
CA PHE A 194 24.59 -55.56 -16.61
C PHE A 194 25.56 -54.36 -16.60
N VAL A 195 26.11 -53.95 -17.76
CA VAL A 195 25.49 -53.24 -18.93
C VAL A 195 25.37 -51.74 -18.64
N GLN A 196 26.19 -50.93 -19.32
CA GLN A 196 25.86 -50.18 -20.55
C GLN A 196 24.97 -48.99 -20.19
N SER A 197 25.36 -47.74 -20.41
CA SER A 197 25.41 -47.07 -21.70
C SER A 197 25.42 -45.57 -21.35
N GLY A 198 26.13 -44.71 -22.07
CA GLY A 198 25.49 -44.00 -23.18
C GLY A 198 25.56 -42.48 -22.92
N PHE A 199 26.43 -41.81 -23.68
CA PHE A 199 26.36 -40.39 -24.05
C PHE A 199 25.02 -40.07 -24.78
N PRO A 200 24.69 -38.85 -25.29
CA PRO A 200 25.36 -37.53 -25.28
C PRO A 200 24.43 -36.27 -25.13
N VAL A 201 25.07 -35.10 -25.03
CA VAL A 201 24.95 -33.83 -25.82
C VAL A 201 23.59 -33.28 -26.35
N GLU A 202 23.42 -31.97 -26.12
CA GLU A 202 22.87 -30.87 -26.98
C GLU A 202 21.49 -30.23 -26.76
N GLY A 203 21.50 -28.90 -27.01
CA GLY A 203 20.34 -28.00 -27.21
C GLY A 203 20.18 -27.01 -26.06
N GLY A 204 20.50 -25.71 -26.13
CA GLY A 204 20.40 -24.77 -27.25
C GLY A 204 19.05 -24.03 -27.18
N ARG A 205 19.00 -22.81 -26.60
CA ARG A 205 18.10 -21.74 -27.06
C ARG A 205 18.34 -20.36 -26.43
N GLN A 206 18.33 -19.40 -27.35
CA GLN A 206 18.35 -17.95 -27.26
C GLN A 206 17.34 -17.27 -26.30
N GLN A 207 17.71 -16.05 -25.88
CA GLN A 207 16.83 -14.92 -25.47
C GLN A 207 15.95 -14.42 -26.64
N PRO A 208 14.87 -13.65 -26.39
CA PRO A 208 14.94 -12.17 -26.41
C PRO A 208 14.17 -11.54 -25.21
N ALA A 209 14.58 -10.39 -24.64
CA ALA A 209 14.31 -9.00 -25.04
C ALA A 209 12.81 -8.62 -25.07
N GLU A 210 12.34 -8.02 -23.96
CA GLU A 210 11.67 -6.70 -23.87
C GLU A 210 11.81 -6.18 -22.43
#